data_AF-A0A8T5HX27-F1
#
_entry.id   AF-A0A8T5HX27-F1
#
_cell.length_a   1.000
_cell.length_b   1.000
_cell.length_c   1.000
_cell.angle_alpha   90.00
_cell.angle_beta   90.00
_cell.angle_gamma   90.00
#
_symmetry.space_group_name_H-M   'P 1'
#
loop_
_entity.id
_entity.type
_entity.pdbx_description
1 polymer ?
#
loop_
_entity_poly.entity_id
_entity_poly.type
_entity_poly.pdbx_seq_one_letter_code
_entity_poly.pdbx_strand_id
1 'polypeptide(L)'
;MIKLKPFKQSKGYCGPASLKMVLSAYGIIKSEKYLVKLTKTNRRTGCSEKNIVKAAKEFGFKGYVKQKSTITELKRLVKKNIPVIVDWFSPEEAGHYSVVVGFKNDEILLADPHFGKIKNHKIKWFKERWFDVVDGKLILREIIVIHQ
;
A
#
# COMPACT_ATOMS: atom_id res chain seq x y z
N MET A 1 -14.84 6.98 -1.05
CA MET A 1 -13.41 6.90 -1.41
C MET A 1 -12.64 7.79 -0.45
N ILE A 2 -11.58 7.28 0.13
CA ILE A 2 -10.71 8.00 1.05
C ILE A 2 -9.98 9.08 0.24
N LYS A 3 -9.98 10.32 0.75
CA LYS A 3 -9.25 11.43 0.13
C LYS A 3 -7.77 11.31 0.50
N LEU A 4 -6.91 11.22 -0.50
CA LEU A 4 -5.46 11.29 -0.36
C LEU A 4 -4.85 12.00 -1.58
N LYS A 5 -3.55 12.31 -1.53
CA LYS A 5 -2.80 12.87 -2.67
C LYS A 5 -2.06 11.76 -3.41
N PRO A 6 -2.49 11.34 -4.61
CA PRO A 6 -1.76 10.35 -5.40
C PRO A 6 -0.34 10.82 -5.70
N PHE A 7 0.60 9.89 -5.79
CA PHE A 7 2.01 10.21 -5.98
C PHE A 7 2.69 9.15 -6.84
N LYS A 8 3.38 9.59 -7.90
CA LYS A 8 4.18 8.70 -8.75
C LYS A 8 5.53 8.46 -8.08
N GLN A 9 5.88 7.18 -7.86
CA GLN A 9 7.13 6.80 -7.25
C GLN A 9 8.34 7.07 -8.15
N SER A 10 9.50 7.19 -7.53
CA SER A 10 10.76 6.87 -8.18
C SER A 10 10.94 5.34 -8.31
N LYS A 11 11.74 4.89 -9.28
CA LYS A 11 11.98 3.45 -9.54
C LYS A 11 12.45 2.73 -8.26
N GLY A 12 11.74 1.66 -7.88
CA GLY A 12 12.03 0.82 -6.71
C GLY A 12 11.44 1.30 -5.37
N TYR A 13 10.67 2.38 -5.36
CA TYR A 13 10.19 3.04 -4.13
C TYR A 13 8.66 2.90 -3.89
N CYS A 14 8.04 1.81 -4.31
CA CYS A 14 6.58 1.60 -4.19
C CYS A 14 6.11 1.63 -2.72
N GLY A 15 6.89 1.06 -1.80
CA GLY A 15 6.64 1.09 -0.35
C GLY A 15 6.62 2.49 0.26
N PRO A 16 7.72 3.28 0.21
CA PRO A 16 7.70 4.65 0.73
C PRO A 16 6.72 5.57 -0.01
N ALA A 17 6.49 5.37 -1.31
CA ALA A 17 5.46 6.09 -2.05
C ALA A 17 4.03 5.76 -1.56
N SER A 18 3.75 4.48 -1.27
CA SER A 18 2.48 4.06 -0.66
C SER A 18 2.30 4.64 0.74
N LEU A 19 3.35 4.61 1.57
CA LEU A 19 3.33 5.26 2.89
C LEU A 19 3.08 6.77 2.76
N LYS A 20 3.72 7.45 1.80
CA LYS A 20 3.48 8.88 1.52
C LYS A 20 2.01 9.17 1.24
N MET A 21 1.37 8.35 0.40
CA MET A 21 -0.05 8.50 0.06
C MET A 21 -0.93 8.26 1.29
N VAL A 22 -0.66 7.22 2.09
CA VAL A 22 -1.35 6.96 3.37
C VAL A 22 -1.23 8.14 4.33
N LEU A 23 -0.02 8.66 4.56
CA LEU A 23 0.22 9.82 5.43
C LEU A 23 -0.53 11.05 4.96
N SER A 24 -0.64 11.26 3.64
CA SER A 24 -1.41 12.38 3.09
C SER A 24 -2.91 12.29 3.37
N ALA A 25 -3.47 11.07 3.53
CA ALA A 25 -4.85 10.88 3.95
C ALA A 25 -5.09 11.34 5.40
N TYR A 26 -4.03 11.35 6.21
CA TYR A 26 -4.00 11.84 7.59
C TYR A 26 -3.49 13.28 7.71
N GLY A 27 -3.35 14.00 6.59
CA GLY A 27 -2.88 15.39 6.58
C GLY A 27 -1.36 15.57 6.75
N ILE A 28 -0.58 14.48 6.81
CA ILE A 28 0.88 14.54 6.94
C ILE A 28 1.53 14.54 5.56
N ILE A 29 2.32 15.58 5.28
CA ILE A 29 3.04 15.74 4.01
C ILE A 29 4.54 15.57 4.25
N LYS A 30 5.14 14.56 3.60
CA LYS A 30 6.59 14.31 3.61
C LYS A 30 7.10 14.03 2.20
N SER A 31 8.39 14.30 1.96
CA SER A 31 9.03 14.00 0.69
C SER A 31 9.28 12.50 0.54
N GLU A 32 9.30 11.99 -0.69
CA GLU A 32 9.65 10.58 -0.94
C GLU A 32 11.07 10.29 -0.43
N LYS A 33 12.03 11.20 -0.67
CA LYS A 33 13.41 11.10 -0.17
C LYS A 33 13.49 10.94 1.35
N TYR A 34 12.66 11.65 2.11
CA TYR A 34 12.60 11.50 3.56
C TYR A 34 12.08 10.11 3.94
N LEU A 35 10.98 9.69 3.30
CA LEU A 35 10.35 8.41 3.60
C LEU A 35 11.21 7.22 3.20
N VAL A 36 11.94 7.27 2.09
CA VAL A 36 12.93 6.25 1.66
C VAL A 36 13.96 5.99 2.74
N LYS A 37 14.49 7.05 3.38
CA LYS A 37 15.43 6.90 4.49
C LYS A 37 14.75 6.26 5.69
N LEU A 38 13.53 6.69 6.01
CA LEU A 38 12.78 6.23 7.18
C LEU A 38 12.36 4.76 7.06
N THR A 39 11.92 4.33 5.89
CA THR A 39 11.55 2.93 5.58
C THR A 39 12.76 2.06 5.25
N LYS A 40 13.97 2.62 5.31
CA LYS A 40 15.23 1.93 4.97
C LYS A 40 15.16 1.26 3.59
N THR A 41 14.54 1.92 2.62
CA THR A 41 14.28 1.36 1.30
C THR A 41 15.58 1.29 0.49
N ASN A 42 15.87 0.09 -0.02
CA ASN A 42 16.90 -0.11 -1.03
C ASN A 42 16.26 0.00 -2.42
N ARG A 43 16.96 0.60 -3.38
CA ARG A 43 16.41 0.81 -4.73
C ARG A 43 16.21 -0.48 -5.52
N ARG A 44 16.98 -1.53 -5.24
CA ARG A 44 16.93 -2.82 -5.94
C ARG A 44 15.97 -3.79 -5.27
N THR A 45 15.91 -3.80 -3.94
CA THR A 45 15.14 -4.79 -3.17
C THR A 45 13.91 -4.21 -2.46
N GLY A 46 13.64 -2.91 -2.58
CA GLY A 46 12.49 -2.28 -1.95
C GLY A 46 12.65 -2.10 -0.43
N CYS A 47 11.53 -2.18 0.29
CA CYS A 47 11.51 -2.19 1.76
C CYS A 47 10.47 -3.19 2.27
N SER A 48 10.69 -3.69 3.48
CA SER A 48 9.77 -4.60 4.13
C SER A 48 8.53 -3.89 4.71
N GLU A 49 7.46 -4.67 4.82
CA GLU A 49 6.21 -4.36 5.49
C GLU A 49 6.41 -3.88 6.93
N LYS A 50 7.36 -4.51 7.65
CA LYS A 50 7.74 -4.10 9.01
C LYS A 50 8.38 -2.72 9.05
N ASN A 51 9.20 -2.37 8.07
CA ASN A 51 9.83 -1.05 8.03
C ASN A 51 8.81 0.04 7.71
N ILE A 52 7.80 -0.25 6.89
CA ILE A 52 6.67 0.67 6.64
C ILE A 52 5.91 0.94 7.94
N VAL A 53 5.57 -0.10 8.71
CA VAL A 53 4.91 0.07 10.02
C VAL A 53 5.78 0.85 11.00
N LYS A 54 7.08 0.53 11.10
CA LYS A 54 8.00 1.28 11.97
C LYS A 54 8.08 2.75 11.58
N ALA A 55 8.20 3.06 10.29
CA ALA A 55 8.22 4.43 9.80
C ALA A 55 6.91 5.18 10.10
N ALA A 56 5.76 4.52 10.07
CA ALA A 56 4.48 5.13 10.43
C ALA A 56 4.40 5.51 11.93
N LYS A 57 5.02 4.73 12.81
CA LYS A 57 5.06 5.00 14.27
C LYS A 57 5.80 6.29 14.62
N GLU A 58 6.79 6.69 13.82
CA GLU A 58 7.51 7.96 13.98
C GLU A 58 6.61 9.19 13.82
N PHE A 59 5.40 9.02 13.28
CA PHE A 59 4.37 10.06 13.16
C PHE A 59 3.22 9.88 14.17
N GLY A 60 3.39 9.01 15.18
CA GLY A 60 2.38 8.75 16.20
C GLY A 60 1.27 7.77 15.79
N PHE A 61 1.37 7.13 14.63
CA PHE A 61 0.38 6.13 14.21
C PHE A 61 0.67 4.75 14.79
N LYS A 62 -0.40 3.98 14.94
CA LYS A 62 -0.35 2.54 15.12
C LYS A 62 -0.34 1.87 13.75
N GLY A 63 0.23 0.67 13.69
CA GLY A 63 0.16 -0.11 12.47
C GLY A 63 0.49 -1.57 12.68
N TYR A 64 -0.02 -2.39 11.77
CA TYR A 64 0.19 -3.83 11.78
C TYR A 64 0.21 -4.38 10.36
N VAL A 65 0.78 -5.58 10.24
CA VAL A 65 0.86 -6.36 9.01
C VAL A 65 -0.01 -7.60 9.21
N LYS A 66 -0.77 -7.96 8.19
CA LYS A 66 -1.60 -9.17 8.22
C LYS A 66 -1.62 -9.84 6.86
N GLN A 67 -1.31 -11.14 6.86
CA GLN A 67 -1.47 -12.01 5.69
C GLN A 67 -2.83 -12.72 5.71
N LYS A 68 -3.20 -13.31 4.57
CA LYS A 68 -4.47 -14.03 4.37
C LYS A 68 -5.70 -13.15 4.63
N SER A 69 -5.60 -11.86 4.32
CA SER A 69 -6.71 -10.91 4.42
C SER A 69 -7.81 -11.23 3.40
N THR A 70 -8.95 -10.55 3.53
CA THR A 70 -10.13 -10.73 2.67
C THR A 70 -10.60 -9.40 2.10
N ILE A 71 -11.31 -9.46 0.97
CA ILE A 71 -11.96 -8.27 0.39
C ILE A 71 -12.97 -7.66 1.38
N THR A 72 -13.66 -8.50 2.16
CA THR A 72 -14.58 -8.04 3.22
C THR A 72 -13.85 -7.24 4.29
N GLU A 73 -12.65 -7.68 4.70
CA GLU A 73 -11.82 -6.94 5.65
C GLU A 73 -11.34 -5.60 5.08
N LEU A 74 -10.87 -5.58 3.82
CA LEU A 74 -10.51 -4.33 3.14
C LEU A 74 -11.69 -3.35 3.08
N LYS A 75 -12.88 -3.82 2.69
CA LYS A 75 -14.11 -3.01 2.65
C LYS A 75 -14.44 -2.43 4.03
N ARG A 76 -14.30 -3.23 5.09
CA ARG A 76 -14.54 -2.79 6.49
C ARG A 76 -13.55 -1.71 6.92
N LEU A 77 -12.26 -1.87 6.63
CA LEU A 77 -11.21 -0.88 6.96
C LEU A 77 -11.44 0.43 6.20
N VAL A 78 -11.69 0.34 4.89
CA VAL A 78 -11.96 1.51 4.05
C VAL A 78 -13.24 2.24 4.48
N LYS A 79 -14.29 1.52 4.91
CA LYS A 79 -15.53 2.12 5.46
C LYS A 79 -15.25 2.92 6.74
N LYS A 80 -14.22 2.54 7.52
CA LYS A 80 -13.73 3.30 8.67
C LYS A 80 -12.77 4.43 8.30
N ASN A 81 -12.67 4.77 7.02
CA ASN A 81 -11.75 5.77 6.48
C ASN A 81 -10.26 5.46 6.74
N ILE A 82 -9.91 4.17 6.87
CA ILE A 82 -8.53 3.71 7.03
C ILE A 82 -8.00 3.26 5.66
N PRO A 83 -7.03 3.98 5.06
CA PRO A 83 -6.35 3.52 3.86
C PRO A 83 -5.49 2.30 4.17
N VAL A 84 -5.48 1.33 3.25
CA VAL A 84 -4.78 0.05 3.47
C VAL A 84 -3.76 -0.15 2.37
N ILE A 85 -2.50 -0.36 2.73
CA ILE A 85 -1.49 -0.78 1.74
C ILE A 85 -1.69 -2.27 1.49
N VAL A 86 -1.78 -2.68 0.24
CA VAL A 86 -1.80 -4.09 -0.19
C VAL A 86 -0.48 -4.45 -0.84
N ASP A 87 0.00 -5.66 -0.58
CA ASP A 87 1.08 -6.29 -1.33
C ASP A 87 0.48 -7.24 -2.37
N TRP A 88 0.80 -7.04 -3.65
CA TRP A 88 0.17 -7.77 -4.74
C TRP A 88 1.07 -7.86 -5.99
N PHE A 89 0.80 -8.85 -6.83
CA PHE A 89 1.53 -9.12 -8.06
C PHE A 89 0.96 -8.27 -9.20
N SER A 90 1.52 -7.07 -9.36
CA SER A 90 1.16 -6.16 -10.45
C SER A 90 1.77 -6.62 -11.78
N PRO A 91 1.04 -6.46 -12.91
CA PRO A 91 1.61 -6.70 -14.24
C PRO A 91 2.83 -5.84 -14.56
N GLU A 92 2.90 -4.62 -14.01
CA GLU A 92 3.90 -3.62 -14.35
C GLU A 92 5.20 -3.75 -13.53
N GLU A 93 5.11 -4.17 -12.28
CA GLU A 93 6.25 -4.18 -11.33
C GLU A 93 6.50 -5.57 -10.69
N ALA A 94 5.71 -6.59 -11.02
CA ALA A 94 5.63 -7.84 -10.24
C ALA A 94 5.22 -7.54 -8.79
N GLY A 95 6.00 -7.94 -7.79
CA GLY A 95 5.75 -7.64 -6.38
C GLY A 95 5.64 -6.13 -6.13
N HIS A 96 4.48 -5.68 -5.64
CA HIS A 96 4.14 -4.26 -5.63
C HIS A 96 3.25 -3.84 -4.47
N TYR A 97 3.55 -2.66 -3.93
CA TYR A 97 2.68 -2.01 -2.95
C TYR A 97 1.76 -0.99 -3.61
N SER A 98 0.49 -1.01 -3.24
CA SER A 98 -0.49 0.02 -3.62
C SER A 98 -1.45 0.30 -2.47
N VAL A 99 -2.18 1.42 -2.51
CA VAL A 99 -3.09 1.81 -1.42
C VAL A 99 -4.53 1.62 -1.83
N VAL A 100 -5.27 0.76 -1.13
CA VAL A 100 -6.72 0.64 -1.27
C VAL A 100 -7.38 1.86 -0.64
N VAL A 101 -8.10 2.64 -1.46
CA VAL A 101 -8.77 3.87 -1.05
C VAL A 101 -10.29 3.80 -1.18
N GLY A 102 -10.82 2.74 -1.77
CA GLY A 102 -12.23 2.68 -2.10
C GLY A 102 -12.64 1.38 -2.76
N PHE A 103 -13.96 1.23 -2.84
CA PHE A 103 -14.63 0.24 -3.67
C PHE A 103 -15.76 0.95 -4.40
N LYS A 104 -16.00 0.58 -5.67
CA LYS A 104 -17.13 1.05 -6.47
C LYS A 104 -17.67 -0.14 -7.24
N ASN A 105 -18.92 -0.50 -7.04
CA ASN A 105 -19.52 -1.70 -7.65
C ASN A 105 -18.65 -2.95 -7.35
N ASP A 106 -18.24 -3.68 -8.39
CA ASP A 106 -17.32 -4.83 -8.31
C ASP A 106 -15.84 -4.45 -8.55
N GLU A 107 -15.47 -3.21 -8.24
CA GLU A 107 -14.12 -2.71 -8.45
C GLU A 107 -13.46 -2.27 -7.14
N ILE A 108 -12.17 -2.60 -7.02
CA ILE A 108 -11.27 -2.06 -6.01
C ILE A 108 -10.56 -0.84 -6.59
N LEU A 109 -10.44 0.22 -5.79
CA LEU A 109 -9.77 1.46 -6.17
C LEU A 109 -8.40 1.50 -5.47
N LEU A 110 -7.34 1.44 -6.28
CA LEU A 110 -5.94 1.46 -5.83
C LEU A 110 -5.31 2.80 -6.20
N ALA A 111 -4.88 3.58 -5.21
CA ALA A 111 -3.89 4.62 -5.45
C ALA A 111 -2.55 3.93 -5.68
N ASP A 112 -2.14 3.88 -6.95
CA ASP A 112 -1.01 3.08 -7.40
C ASP A 112 0.22 3.98 -7.60
N PRO A 113 1.33 3.72 -6.88
CA PRO A 113 2.53 4.53 -6.97
C PRO A 113 3.25 4.41 -8.33
N HIS A 114 3.10 3.32 -9.08
CA HIS A 114 3.68 3.20 -10.42
C HIS A 114 3.09 4.25 -11.37
N PHE A 115 1.76 4.39 -11.33
CA PHE A 115 1.04 5.34 -12.19
C PHE A 115 0.92 6.75 -11.59
N GLY A 116 1.05 6.88 -10.27
CA GLY A 116 0.81 8.13 -9.55
C GLY A 116 -0.64 8.62 -9.59
N LYS A 117 -1.59 7.70 -9.75
CA LYS A 117 -3.03 7.99 -9.83
C LYS A 117 -3.84 6.84 -9.26
N ILE A 118 -5.14 7.05 -9.11
CA ILE A 118 -6.06 5.99 -8.71
C ILE A 118 -6.43 5.16 -9.94
N LYS A 119 -6.33 3.84 -9.81
CA LYS A 119 -6.69 2.83 -10.80
C LYS A 119 -7.81 1.95 -10.25
N ASN A 120 -8.71 1.56 -11.12
CA ASN A 120 -9.79 0.64 -10.78
C ASN A 120 -9.48 -0.72 -11.38
N HIS A 121 -9.69 -1.77 -10.59
CA HIS A 121 -9.57 -3.14 -11.06
C HIS A 121 -10.79 -3.94 -10.63
N LYS A 122 -11.22 -4.90 -11.45
CA LYS A 122 -12.23 -5.87 -11.01
C LYS A 122 -11.72 -6.63 -9.79
N ILE A 123 -12.57 -6.80 -8.79
CA ILE A 123 -12.20 -7.48 -7.54
C ILE A 123 -11.72 -8.91 -7.86
N LYS A 124 -12.38 -9.61 -8.79
CA LYS A 124 -11.94 -10.94 -9.24
C LYS A 124 -10.50 -10.94 -9.76
N TRP A 125 -10.18 -10.01 -10.66
CA TRP A 125 -8.85 -9.88 -11.25
C TRP A 125 -7.77 -9.56 -10.21
N PHE A 126 -8.09 -8.68 -9.25
CA PHE A 126 -7.19 -8.35 -8.15
C PHE A 126 -6.96 -9.56 -7.24
N LYS A 127 -8.01 -10.30 -6.88
CA LYS A 127 -7.89 -11.49 -6.00
C LYS A 127 -6.94 -12.54 -6.58
N GLU A 128 -6.97 -12.76 -7.89
CA GLU A 128 -6.06 -13.68 -8.59
C GLU A 128 -4.59 -13.25 -8.51
N ARG A 129 -4.34 -11.96 -8.23
CA ARG A 129 -3.01 -11.34 -8.15
C ARG A 129 -2.64 -10.89 -6.75
N TRP A 130 -3.46 -11.18 -5.75
CA TRP A 130 -3.23 -10.70 -4.39
C TRP A 130 -2.26 -11.63 -3.64
N PHE A 131 -1.04 -11.67 -4.14
CA PHE A 131 0.10 -12.41 -3.61
C PHE A 131 1.40 -11.71 -4.02
N ASP A 132 2.50 -12.09 -3.39
CA ASP A 132 3.85 -11.76 -3.86
C ASP A 132 4.80 -12.95 -3.63
N VAL A 133 5.97 -12.93 -4.27
CA VAL A 133 7.05 -13.92 -4.10
C VAL A 133 8.32 -13.21 -3.67
N VAL A 134 8.62 -13.28 -2.37
CA VAL A 134 9.79 -12.64 -1.77
C VAL A 134 10.79 -13.71 -1.35
N ASP A 135 12.00 -13.69 -1.90
CA ASP A 135 13.05 -14.68 -1.62
C ASP A 135 12.56 -16.14 -1.75
N GLY A 136 11.75 -16.40 -2.78
CA GLY A 136 11.17 -17.73 -3.05
C GLY A 136 10.00 -18.12 -2.13
N LYS A 137 9.57 -17.24 -1.22
CA LYS A 137 8.43 -17.48 -0.32
C LYS A 137 7.19 -16.79 -0.85
N LEU A 138 6.09 -17.54 -0.92
CA LEU A 138 4.78 -17.03 -1.31
C LEU A 138 4.15 -16.26 -0.15
N ILE A 139 3.90 -14.96 -0.37
CA ILE A 139 3.14 -14.08 0.51
C ILE A 139 1.73 -14.00 -0.04
N LEU A 140 0.72 -14.30 0.79
CA LEU A 140 -0.67 -14.33 0.34
C LEU A 140 -1.49 -13.24 1.00
N ARG A 141 -2.11 -12.41 0.18
CA ARG A 141 -3.14 -11.44 0.59
C ARG A 141 -2.70 -10.58 1.78
N GLU A 142 -1.49 -10.04 1.67
CA GLU A 142 -0.90 -9.21 2.71
C GLU A 142 -1.46 -7.79 2.65
N ILE A 143 -1.72 -7.26 3.84
CA ILE A 143 -2.07 -5.87 4.07
C ILE A 143 -1.18 -5.26 5.13
N ILE A 144 -0.91 -3.96 4.96
CA ILE A 144 -0.32 -3.10 5.98
C ILE A 144 -1.37 -2.06 6.31
N VAL A 145 -1.78 -2.05 7.58
CA VAL A 145 -2.78 -1.13 8.10
C VAL A 145 -2.08 -0.12 9.00
N ILE A 146 -2.30 1.16 8.73
CA ILE A 146 -1.78 2.27 9.52
C ILE A 146 -2.98 3.10 9.96
N HIS A 147 -3.12 3.37 11.25
CA HIS A 147 -4.25 4.09 11.84
C HIS A 147 -3.84 4.86 13.10
N GLN A 148 -4.69 5.78 13.58
CA GLN A 148 -4.50 6.48 14.86
C GLN A 148 -4.78 5.57 16.06
#